data_AF-A0A1V3N0J3-F1
#
_entry.id   AF-A0A1V3N0J3-F1
#
_cell.length_a   1.000
_cell.length_b   1.000
_cell.length_c   1.000
_cell.angle_alpha   90.00
_cell.angle_beta   90.00
_cell.angle_gamma   90.00
#
_symmetry.space_group_name_H-M   'P 1'
#
loop_
_entity.id
_entity.type
_entity.pdbx_description
1 polymer ?
#
loop_
_entity_poly.entity_id
_entity_poly.type
_entity_poly.pdbx_seq_one_letter_code
_entity_poly.pdbx_strand_id
1 'polypeptide(L)'
;MESTKYGRTYHFPFSPGTSSDDRFNHEYWTDIQSFSQLLYTEKLDGENNCLSKRGVFARSHAAPTTSPWTAQLREHWGRMKNDLGDLEFFGENLYAVHSIEYTQLEHYYFVFAARIKEVWLSWEEVTFYASLFDLPMVPVLRSDRVQDLTATLLEETVKHLALQPSILGSMDPRTETSCTSEGLVCRNAAAYPVSEFQHNVFKYVRKGHVQTDEHWTKSWKRTKLIWERGTN
;
A
#
# COMPACT_ATOMS: atom_id res chain seq x y z
N MET A 1 -7.10 20.13 -13.40
CA MET A 1 -6.42 18.85 -13.66
C MET A 1 -7.28 17.70 -13.19
N GLU A 2 -7.34 16.62 -13.96
CA GLU A 2 -7.89 15.32 -13.56
C GLU A 2 -7.04 14.70 -12.44
N SER A 3 -7.67 13.99 -11.48
CA SER A 3 -6.89 13.24 -10.49
C SER A 3 -6.20 12.10 -11.22
N THR A 4 -4.87 12.04 -11.18
CA THR A 4 -4.11 11.05 -11.95
C THR A 4 -3.86 9.80 -11.11
N LYS A 5 -3.81 8.65 -11.78
CA LYS A 5 -3.67 7.33 -11.14
C LYS A 5 -2.39 7.22 -10.31
N TYR A 6 -2.43 6.36 -9.31
CA TYR A 6 -1.22 5.80 -8.72
C TYR A 6 -0.44 5.01 -9.79
N GLY A 7 0.88 5.17 -9.81
CA GLY A 7 1.74 4.49 -10.78
C GLY A 7 1.70 2.97 -10.61
N ARG A 8 1.97 2.23 -11.70
CA ARG A 8 2.10 0.77 -11.61
C ARG A 8 3.44 0.44 -10.97
N THR A 9 3.42 -0.05 -9.73
CA THR A 9 4.63 -0.52 -9.04
C THR A 9 5.14 -1.80 -9.68
N TYR A 10 6.43 -1.86 -10.03
CA TYR A 10 7.06 -3.04 -10.62
C TYR A 10 7.56 -3.99 -9.53
N HIS A 11 7.54 -5.28 -9.85
CA HIS A 11 8.10 -6.32 -9.01
C HIS A 11 9.63 -6.29 -9.04
N PHE A 12 10.23 -6.67 -7.92
CA PHE A 12 11.62 -7.14 -7.94
C PHE A 12 11.73 -8.39 -8.82
N PRO A 13 12.84 -8.61 -9.56
CA PRO A 13 13.05 -9.79 -10.40
C PRO A 13 12.97 -11.12 -9.64
N PHE A 14 13.31 -11.08 -8.35
CA PHE A 14 13.23 -12.23 -7.44
C PHE A 14 11.88 -12.34 -6.70
N SER A 15 10.90 -11.47 -7.01
CA SER A 15 9.53 -11.64 -6.53
C SER A 15 8.86 -12.79 -7.29
N PRO A 16 8.14 -13.69 -6.61
CA PRO A 16 7.42 -14.79 -7.25
C PRO A 16 6.44 -14.37 -8.35
N GLY A 17 5.91 -13.14 -8.27
CA GLY A 17 4.80 -12.71 -9.11
C GLY A 17 3.50 -13.46 -8.81
N THR A 18 2.43 -13.00 -9.43
CA THR A 18 1.05 -13.44 -9.20
C THR A 18 0.27 -13.60 -10.49
N SER A 19 0.53 -12.80 -11.53
CA SER A 19 -0.25 -12.78 -12.76
C SER A 19 0.59 -12.46 -14.01
N SER A 20 0.02 -12.68 -15.19
CA SER A 20 0.64 -12.31 -16.47
C SER A 20 0.72 -10.80 -16.74
N ASP A 21 0.00 -9.96 -15.97
CA ASP A 21 0.12 -8.48 -16.05
C ASP A 21 1.29 -7.95 -15.22
N ASP A 22 1.96 -8.80 -14.44
CA ASP A 22 3.08 -8.39 -13.61
C ASP A 22 4.24 -7.89 -14.49
N ARG A 23 4.82 -6.78 -14.05
CA ARG A 23 5.98 -6.14 -14.66
C ARG A 23 7.11 -6.16 -13.65
N PHE A 24 8.29 -6.51 -14.12
CA PHE A 24 9.49 -6.67 -13.31
C PHE A 24 10.50 -5.60 -13.69
N ASN A 25 11.16 -4.97 -12.71
CA ASN A 25 12.26 -4.06 -12.96
C ASN A 25 13.59 -4.82 -12.81
N HIS A 26 14.24 -5.15 -13.93
CA HIS A 26 15.53 -5.84 -13.91
C HIS A 26 16.72 -4.93 -13.55
N GLU A 27 16.54 -3.62 -13.65
CA GLU A 27 17.53 -2.59 -13.31
C GLU A 27 17.33 -2.03 -11.89
N TYR A 28 16.52 -2.70 -11.05
CA TYR A 28 16.14 -2.24 -9.72
C TYR A 28 17.33 -1.84 -8.84
N TRP A 29 18.45 -2.55 -8.96
CA TRP A 29 19.62 -2.26 -8.14
C TRP A 29 20.29 -0.95 -8.54
N THR A 30 20.44 -0.70 -9.85
CA THR A 30 20.97 0.56 -10.37
C THR A 30 20.09 1.74 -9.96
N ASP A 31 18.77 1.57 -10.02
CA ASP A 31 17.82 2.58 -9.54
C ASP A 31 18.02 2.86 -8.04
N ILE A 32 18.05 1.80 -7.19
CA ILE A 32 18.18 1.93 -5.73
C ILE A 32 19.50 2.57 -5.32
N GLN A 33 20.60 2.30 -6.03
CA GLN A 33 21.91 2.90 -5.75
C GLN A 33 21.90 4.44 -5.85
N SER A 34 20.92 5.03 -6.53
CA SER A 34 20.77 6.49 -6.60
C SER A 34 20.11 7.11 -5.36
N PHE A 35 19.50 6.32 -4.48
CA PHE A 35 18.82 6.84 -3.30
C PHE A 35 19.80 7.01 -2.14
N SER A 36 19.49 7.93 -1.22
CA SER A 36 20.18 8.01 0.07
C SER A 36 19.67 6.95 1.06
N GLN A 37 18.36 6.74 1.05
CA GLN A 37 17.65 5.90 2.02
C GLN A 37 16.54 5.11 1.32
N LEU A 38 16.51 3.81 1.59
CA LEU A 38 15.48 2.89 1.11
C LEU A 38 14.55 2.54 2.26
N LEU A 39 13.26 2.81 2.06
CA LEU A 39 12.21 2.50 3.01
C LEU A 39 11.50 1.20 2.61
N TYR A 40 11.19 0.36 3.61
CA TYR A 40 10.43 -0.87 3.45
C TYR A 40 9.13 -0.72 4.21
N THR A 41 8.00 -0.78 3.52
CA THR A 41 6.66 -0.76 4.14
C THR A 41 5.95 -2.07 3.88
N GLU A 42 5.09 -2.49 4.80
CA GLU A 42 4.22 -3.62 4.56
C GLU A 42 3.32 -3.33 3.35
N LYS A 43 3.18 -4.32 2.47
CA LYS A 43 2.16 -4.26 1.43
C LYS A 43 0.89 -4.86 2.04
N LEU A 44 -0.14 -4.03 2.18
CA LEU A 44 -1.44 -4.46 2.67
C LEU A 44 -2.33 -4.95 1.51
N ASP A 45 -3.20 -5.90 1.82
CA ASP A 45 -4.13 -6.57 0.91
C ASP A 45 -5.53 -5.97 1.04
N GLY A 46 -5.84 -4.98 0.20
CA GLY A 46 -7.15 -4.39 0.13
C GLY A 46 -7.44 -3.71 -1.20
N GLU A 47 -8.22 -2.63 -1.14
CA GLU A 47 -8.51 -1.80 -2.31
C GLU A 47 -7.71 -0.50 -2.27
N ASN A 48 -6.86 -0.30 -3.29
CA ASN A 48 -6.22 0.99 -3.53
C ASN A 48 -7.26 2.11 -3.69
N ASN A 49 -7.19 3.12 -2.82
CA ASN A 49 -7.98 4.34 -2.93
C ASN A 49 -7.12 5.60 -2.85
N CYS A 50 -7.45 6.57 -3.71
CA CYS A 50 -6.91 7.93 -3.69
C CYS A 50 -7.92 8.90 -3.07
N LEU A 51 -7.50 9.68 -2.07
CA LEU A 51 -8.26 10.78 -1.48
C LEU A 51 -7.70 12.09 -2.02
N SER A 52 -8.51 12.81 -2.79
CA SER A 52 -8.17 14.16 -3.28
C SER A 52 -9.28 15.13 -2.92
N LYS A 53 -9.05 16.45 -3.07
CA LYS A 53 -10.11 17.47 -2.93
C LYS A 53 -11.37 17.16 -3.78
N ARG A 54 -11.22 16.41 -4.86
CA ARG A 54 -12.29 16.11 -5.82
C ARG A 54 -13.12 14.86 -5.49
N GLY A 55 -12.60 13.95 -4.69
CA GLY A 55 -13.27 12.68 -4.42
C GLY A 55 -12.36 11.60 -3.87
N VAL A 56 -13.00 10.47 -3.56
CA VAL A 56 -12.34 9.19 -3.31
C VAL A 56 -12.34 8.41 -4.61
N PHE A 57 -11.19 7.98 -5.10
CA PHE A 57 -11.04 7.27 -6.38
C PHE A 57 -10.49 5.88 -6.14
N ALA A 58 -11.03 4.86 -6.81
CA ALA A 58 -10.40 3.55 -6.89
C ALA A 58 -9.21 3.59 -7.86
N ARG A 59 -8.40 2.52 -7.92
CA ARG A 59 -7.21 2.42 -8.80
C ARG A 59 -7.43 2.87 -10.25
N SER A 60 -8.61 2.61 -10.84
CA SER A 60 -8.92 2.99 -12.23
C SER A 60 -9.10 4.50 -12.44
N HIS A 61 -9.25 5.31 -11.39
CA HIS A 61 -9.37 6.79 -11.37
C HIS A 61 -10.33 7.40 -12.42
N ALA A 62 -11.26 6.62 -12.98
CA ALA A 62 -12.17 7.12 -14.03
C ALA A 62 -13.28 8.02 -13.45
N ALA A 63 -13.79 7.64 -12.27
CA ALA A 63 -14.80 8.38 -11.53
C ALA A 63 -14.62 8.12 -10.02
N PRO A 64 -15.13 9.01 -9.15
CA PRO A 64 -15.17 8.73 -7.72
C PRO A 64 -15.89 7.41 -7.44
N THR A 65 -15.34 6.61 -6.53
CA THR A 65 -15.91 5.32 -6.16
C THR A 65 -17.27 5.49 -5.49
N THR A 66 -18.24 4.68 -5.87
CA THR A 66 -19.55 4.59 -5.21
C THR A 66 -19.74 3.24 -4.50
N SER A 67 -18.70 2.41 -4.44
CA SER A 67 -18.78 1.06 -3.87
C SER A 67 -19.26 1.08 -2.42
N PRO A 68 -19.98 0.02 -1.97
CA PRO A 68 -20.41 -0.08 -0.58
C PRO A 68 -19.26 -0.09 0.43
N TRP A 69 -18.16 -0.79 0.14
CA TRP A 69 -16.98 -0.91 1.02
C TRP A 69 -16.12 0.37 1.11
N THR A 70 -16.44 1.41 0.35
CA THR A 70 -15.80 2.73 0.43
C THR A 70 -16.69 3.78 1.08
N ALA A 71 -17.88 3.42 1.57
CA ALA A 71 -18.83 4.36 2.16
C ALA A 71 -18.26 5.10 3.39
N GLN A 72 -17.67 4.36 4.33
CA GLN A 72 -17.06 4.96 5.53
C GLN A 72 -15.86 5.86 5.16
N LEU A 73 -15.04 5.43 4.19
CA LEU A 73 -13.92 6.23 3.71
C LEU A 73 -14.39 7.54 3.06
N ARG A 74 -15.47 7.50 2.28
CA ARG A 74 -16.10 8.70 1.70
C ARG A 74 -16.67 9.63 2.76
N GLU A 75 -17.23 9.11 3.84
CA GLU A 75 -17.72 9.93 4.94
C GLU A 75 -16.58 10.67 5.63
N HIS A 76 -15.50 9.96 5.97
CA HIS A 76 -14.29 10.55 6.54
C HIS A 76 -13.68 11.60 5.60
N TRP A 77 -13.51 11.25 4.32
CA TRP A 77 -13.09 12.20 3.27
C TRP A 77 -13.95 13.46 3.21
N GLY A 78 -15.28 13.33 3.34
CA GLY A 78 -16.21 14.45 3.29
C GLY A 78 -15.94 15.53 4.33
N ARG A 79 -15.33 15.15 5.47
CA ARG A 79 -14.98 16.05 6.58
C ARG A 79 -13.67 16.81 6.34
N MET A 80 -12.74 16.25 5.57
CA MET A 80 -11.40 16.84 5.36
C MET A 80 -11.16 17.39 3.94
N LYS A 81 -12.04 17.10 2.97
CA LYS A 81 -11.81 17.39 1.54
C LYS A 81 -11.48 18.86 1.22
N ASN A 82 -11.99 19.80 2.00
CA ASN A 82 -11.81 21.23 1.75
C ASN A 82 -10.40 21.71 2.11
N ASP A 83 -9.75 21.00 3.04
CA ASP A 83 -8.41 21.34 3.54
C ASP A 83 -7.29 20.66 2.74
N LEU A 84 -7.61 19.67 1.90
CA LEU A 84 -6.63 18.95 1.07
C LEU A 84 -5.91 19.85 0.06
N GLY A 85 -6.56 20.89 -0.48
CA GLY A 85 -5.95 21.71 -1.53
C GLY A 85 -5.54 20.87 -2.76
N ASP A 86 -4.25 20.87 -3.09
CA ASP A 86 -3.63 20.07 -4.17
C ASP A 86 -3.06 18.72 -3.67
N LEU A 87 -3.22 18.40 -2.39
CA LEU A 87 -2.76 17.16 -1.77
C LEU A 87 -3.66 15.98 -2.18
N GLU A 88 -3.01 14.89 -2.56
CA GLU A 88 -3.64 13.61 -2.84
C GLU A 88 -2.99 12.53 -1.96
N PHE A 89 -3.79 11.85 -1.15
CA PHE A 89 -3.35 10.67 -0.39
C PHE A 89 -3.67 9.40 -1.15
N PHE A 90 -2.72 8.48 -1.19
CA PHE A 90 -2.89 7.14 -1.71
C PHE A 90 -2.71 6.15 -0.57
N GLY A 91 -3.65 5.22 -0.46
CA GLY A 91 -3.71 4.30 0.65
C GLY A 91 -4.50 3.05 0.32
N GLU A 92 -4.34 2.07 1.17
CA GLU A 92 -5.01 0.78 1.05
C GLU A 92 -6.24 0.76 1.96
N ASN A 93 -7.40 0.50 1.37
CA ASN A 93 -8.65 0.33 2.11
C ASN A 93 -8.90 -1.16 2.40
N LEU A 94 -8.81 -1.51 3.68
CA LEU A 94 -8.94 -2.85 4.25
C LEU A 94 -10.35 -3.16 4.74
N TYR A 95 -11.35 -2.35 4.36
CA TYR A 95 -12.73 -2.56 4.79
C TYR A 95 -13.29 -3.91 4.35
N ALA A 96 -13.03 -4.33 3.11
CA ALA A 96 -13.43 -5.63 2.60
C ALA A 96 -12.28 -6.64 2.77
N VAL A 97 -12.56 -7.81 3.34
CA VAL A 97 -11.60 -8.91 3.44
C VAL A 97 -11.31 -9.45 2.04
N HIS A 98 -10.02 -9.54 1.71
CA HIS A 98 -9.51 -10.11 0.47
C HIS A 98 -8.94 -11.52 0.73
N SER A 99 -7.64 -11.72 0.47
CA SER A 99 -6.94 -12.99 0.70
C SER A 99 -6.30 -13.03 2.09
N ILE A 100 -6.26 -11.90 2.79
CA ILE A 100 -5.80 -11.78 4.18
C ILE A 100 -6.89 -11.09 5.00
N GLU A 101 -7.24 -11.70 6.13
CA GLU A 101 -8.01 -11.03 7.18
C GLU A 101 -7.06 -10.47 8.24
N TYR A 102 -7.11 -9.16 8.45
CA TYR A 102 -6.30 -8.47 9.45
C TYR A 102 -6.94 -8.52 10.83
N THR A 103 -6.22 -9.03 11.83
CA THR A 103 -6.77 -9.33 13.17
C THR A 103 -6.51 -8.26 14.21
N GLN A 104 -5.52 -7.40 14.01
CA GLN A 104 -5.16 -6.26 14.86
C GLN A 104 -5.49 -4.93 14.15
N LEU A 105 -6.58 -4.92 13.37
CA LEU A 105 -6.97 -3.79 12.55
C LEU A 105 -7.72 -2.73 13.37
N GLU A 106 -7.15 -1.53 13.51
CA GLU A 106 -7.80 -0.40 14.20
C GLU A 106 -8.53 0.55 13.26
N HIS A 107 -8.06 0.66 12.01
CA HIS A 107 -8.59 1.58 11.02
C HIS A 107 -8.72 0.84 9.69
N TYR A 108 -9.56 1.35 8.78
CA TYR A 108 -9.72 0.71 7.48
C TYR A 108 -8.83 1.28 6.38
N TYR A 109 -8.28 2.48 6.52
CA TYR A 109 -7.53 3.13 5.45
C TYR A 109 -6.14 3.49 5.91
N PHE A 110 -5.12 2.94 5.25
CA PHE A 110 -3.72 3.17 5.58
C PHE A 110 -2.98 3.81 4.42
N VAL A 111 -2.45 5.01 4.65
CA VAL A 111 -1.68 5.78 3.66
C VAL A 111 -0.33 5.11 3.39
N PHE A 112 0.04 4.97 2.12
CA PHE A 112 1.38 4.53 1.71
C PHE A 112 2.10 5.53 0.80
N ALA A 113 1.40 6.54 0.27
CA ALA A 113 2.00 7.60 -0.52
C ALA A 113 1.13 8.85 -0.50
N ALA A 114 1.75 10.00 -0.75
CA ALA A 114 1.06 11.25 -1.00
C ALA A 114 1.72 11.98 -2.16
N ARG A 115 0.94 12.81 -2.85
CA ARG A 115 1.38 13.59 -3.99
C ARG A 115 0.83 15.01 -3.90
N ILE A 116 1.64 15.97 -4.30
CA ILE A 116 1.19 17.33 -4.61
C ILE A 116 1.57 17.61 -6.06
N LYS A 117 0.57 17.80 -6.93
CA LYS A 117 0.76 18.00 -8.37
C LYS A 117 1.59 16.88 -9.00
N GLU A 118 2.76 17.20 -9.56
CA GLU A 118 3.62 16.26 -10.29
C GLU A 118 4.77 15.70 -9.43
N VAL A 119 4.68 15.79 -8.10
CA VAL A 119 5.72 15.33 -7.17
C VAL A 119 5.15 14.37 -6.14
N TRP A 120 5.67 13.15 -6.13
CA TRP A 120 5.51 12.21 -5.02
C TRP A 120 6.31 12.72 -3.83
N LEU A 121 5.65 12.88 -2.69
CA LEU A 121 6.26 13.45 -1.50
C LEU A 121 7.28 12.49 -0.87
N SER A 122 8.25 13.07 -0.17
CA SER A 122 9.18 12.30 0.67
C SER A 122 8.42 11.59 1.79
N TRP A 123 9.01 10.54 2.36
CA TRP A 123 8.36 9.81 3.44
C TRP A 123 8.11 10.67 4.69
N GLU A 124 9.01 11.62 4.96
CA GLU A 124 8.84 12.60 6.04
C GLU A 124 7.60 13.48 5.78
N GLU A 125 7.46 14.03 4.57
CA GLU A 125 6.29 14.82 4.19
C GLU A 125 5.01 13.98 4.20
N VAL A 126 5.04 12.73 3.71
CA VAL A 126 3.90 11.79 3.79
C VAL A 126 3.48 11.62 5.25
N THR A 127 4.44 11.38 6.14
CA THR A 127 4.18 11.22 7.59
C THR A 127 3.58 12.47 8.20
N PHE A 128 4.15 13.64 7.88
CA PHE A 128 3.68 14.93 8.37
C PHE A 128 2.23 15.20 7.94
N TYR A 129 1.94 15.08 6.65
CA TYR A 129 0.60 15.33 6.13
C TYR A 129 -0.40 14.27 6.60
N ALA A 130 -0.06 12.98 6.59
CA ALA A 130 -0.96 11.94 7.09
C ALA A 130 -1.34 12.20 8.56
N SER A 131 -0.38 12.63 9.39
CA SER A 131 -0.62 13.00 10.78
C SER A 131 -1.50 14.24 10.93
N LEU A 132 -1.36 15.24 10.06
CA LEU A 132 -2.22 16.44 10.07
C LEU A 132 -3.70 16.11 9.80
N PHE A 133 -3.97 15.02 9.08
CA PHE A 133 -5.31 14.56 8.72
C PHE A 133 -5.80 13.36 9.54
N ASP A 134 -5.08 12.98 10.60
CA ASP A 134 -5.38 11.80 11.43
C ASP A 134 -5.51 10.49 10.62
N LEU A 135 -4.71 10.36 9.55
CA LEU A 135 -4.68 9.18 8.69
C LEU A 135 -3.55 8.25 9.12
N PRO A 136 -3.83 7.00 9.49
CA PRO A 136 -2.78 6.04 9.79
C PRO A 136 -2.03 5.65 8.51
N MET A 137 -0.79 5.22 8.67
CA MET A 137 0.07 4.82 7.55
C MET A 137 0.32 3.32 7.56
N VAL A 138 0.61 2.76 6.38
CA VAL A 138 1.08 1.38 6.28
C VAL A 138 2.28 1.16 7.20
N PRO A 139 2.40 0.00 7.87
CA PRO A 139 3.52 -0.24 8.77
C PRO A 139 4.87 -0.11 8.07
N VAL A 140 5.77 0.68 8.66
CA VAL A 140 7.17 0.74 8.24
C VAL A 140 7.89 -0.44 8.87
N LEU A 141 8.40 -1.35 8.04
CA LEU A 141 9.10 -2.55 8.48
C LEU A 141 10.57 -2.26 8.79
N ARG A 142 11.18 -1.39 7.96
CA ARG A 142 12.61 -1.12 8.01
C ARG A 142 12.93 0.17 7.25
N SER A 143 14.07 0.76 7.57
CA SER A 143 14.71 1.79 6.75
C SER A 143 16.22 1.59 6.76
N ASP A 144 16.84 1.61 5.58
CA ASP A 144 18.28 1.42 5.44
C ASP A 144 18.91 2.58 4.66
N ARG A 145 20.15 2.92 5.01
CA ARG A 145 20.99 3.77 4.17
C ARG A 145 21.49 2.94 3.00
N VAL A 146 21.29 3.42 1.78
CA VAL A 146 21.65 2.64 0.57
C VAL A 146 23.14 2.36 0.49
N GLN A 147 23.98 3.28 0.94
CA GLN A 147 25.44 3.09 1.02
C GLN A 147 25.88 1.86 1.84
N ASP A 148 25.02 1.39 2.75
CA ASP A 148 25.30 0.25 3.63
C ASP A 148 24.70 -1.06 3.07
N LEU A 149 24.03 -1.00 1.90
CA LEU A 149 23.38 -2.14 1.23
C LEU A 149 24.24 -2.70 0.10
N THR A 150 24.06 -3.99 -0.15
CA THR A 150 24.43 -4.66 -1.41
C THR A 150 23.18 -5.25 -2.04
N ALA A 151 23.22 -5.56 -3.35
CA ALA A 151 22.09 -6.19 -4.04
C ALA A 151 21.67 -7.51 -3.36
N THR A 152 22.64 -8.33 -2.94
CA THR A 152 22.41 -9.59 -2.24
C THR A 152 21.76 -9.36 -0.88
N LEU A 153 22.30 -8.44 -0.06
CA LEU A 153 21.76 -8.13 1.26
C LEU A 153 20.32 -7.58 1.17
N LEU A 154 20.06 -6.74 0.17
CA LEU A 154 18.72 -6.23 -0.12
C LEU A 154 17.76 -7.38 -0.45
N GLU A 155 18.14 -8.28 -1.36
CA GLU A 155 17.30 -9.43 -1.74
C GLU A 155 16.99 -10.34 -0.54
N GLU A 156 18.01 -10.66 0.27
CA GLU A 156 17.86 -11.44 1.50
C GLU A 156 16.92 -10.76 2.49
N THR A 157 17.08 -9.45 2.68
CA THR A 157 16.25 -8.64 3.58
C THR A 157 14.79 -8.63 3.11
N VAL A 158 14.55 -8.38 1.83
CA VAL A 158 13.20 -8.36 1.24
C VAL A 158 12.53 -9.73 1.40
N LYS A 159 13.24 -10.82 1.08
CA LYS A 159 12.71 -12.18 1.25
C LYS A 159 12.41 -12.50 2.71
N HIS A 160 13.29 -12.11 3.63
CA HIS A 160 13.10 -12.37 5.05
C HIS A 160 11.88 -11.63 5.63
N LEU A 161 11.74 -10.33 5.31
CA LEU A 161 10.60 -9.51 5.74
C LEU A 161 9.28 -10.02 5.15
N ALA A 162 9.26 -10.45 3.90
CA ALA A 162 8.05 -10.97 3.24
C ALA A 162 7.55 -12.30 3.84
N LEU A 163 8.39 -13.04 4.56
CA LEU A 163 8.00 -14.27 5.26
C LEU A 163 7.41 -14.02 6.65
N GLN A 164 7.45 -12.78 7.14
CA GLN A 164 6.87 -12.44 8.44
C GLN A 164 5.34 -12.29 8.35
N PRO A 165 4.61 -12.59 9.44
CA PRO A 165 3.23 -12.17 9.60
C PRO A 165 3.08 -10.64 9.46
N SER A 166 1.86 -10.20 9.13
CA SER A 166 1.52 -8.78 9.15
C SER A 166 1.66 -8.19 10.56
N ILE A 167 2.11 -6.94 10.65
CA ILE A 167 2.08 -6.17 11.91
C ILE A 167 0.62 -5.97 12.37
N LEU A 168 -0.31 -5.89 11.43
CA LEU A 168 -1.75 -5.80 11.69
C LEU A 168 -2.39 -7.17 11.95
N GLY A 169 -1.59 -8.22 12.15
CA GLY A 169 -2.02 -9.61 12.26
C GLY A 169 -2.57 -10.15 10.94
N SER A 170 -2.20 -11.36 10.55
CA SER A 170 -2.60 -11.92 9.25
C SER A 170 -3.12 -13.34 9.38
N MET A 171 -4.37 -13.54 8.98
CA MET A 171 -5.04 -14.84 8.95
C MET A 171 -5.58 -15.12 7.55
N ASP A 172 -5.48 -16.37 7.11
CA ASP A 172 -6.17 -16.81 5.89
C ASP A 172 -7.67 -16.95 6.21
N PRO A 173 -8.57 -16.20 5.53
CA PRO A 173 -10.00 -16.20 5.86
C PRO A 173 -10.73 -17.50 5.48
N ARG A 174 -10.08 -18.43 4.77
CA ARG A 174 -10.66 -19.72 4.37
C ARG A 174 -10.28 -20.83 5.34
N THR A 175 -9.02 -20.85 5.78
CA THR A 175 -8.52 -21.87 6.69
C THR A 175 -8.56 -21.44 8.16
N GLU A 176 -8.75 -20.15 8.42
CA GLU A 176 -8.73 -19.53 9.76
C GLU A 176 -7.39 -19.75 10.50
N THR A 177 -6.30 -19.89 9.74
CA THR A 177 -4.95 -20.08 10.28
C THR A 177 -4.08 -18.87 10.01
N SER A 178 -3.09 -18.61 10.88
CA SER A 178 -2.09 -17.57 10.65
C SER A 178 -1.37 -17.76 9.32
N CYS A 179 -1.16 -16.67 8.59
CA CYS A 179 -0.39 -16.64 7.35
C CYS A 179 0.63 -15.49 7.37
N THR A 180 1.52 -15.42 6.39
CA THR A 180 2.45 -14.29 6.24
C THR A 180 1.70 -13.01 5.84
N SER A 181 2.37 -11.86 5.86
CA SER A 181 1.92 -10.67 5.13
C SER A 181 1.78 -10.97 3.63
N GLU A 182 1.08 -10.10 2.88
CA GLU A 182 1.05 -10.21 1.42
C GLU A 182 2.47 -10.06 0.83
N GLY A 183 3.25 -9.18 1.43
CA GLY A 183 4.60 -8.85 1.01
C GLY A 183 4.94 -7.43 1.45
N LEU A 184 5.77 -6.76 0.66
CA LEU A 184 6.27 -5.43 1.00
C LEU A 184 6.51 -4.56 -0.23
N VAL A 185 6.56 -3.25 0.03
CA VAL A 185 6.94 -2.22 -0.93
C VAL A 185 8.24 -1.58 -0.46
N CYS A 186 9.21 -1.49 -1.36
CA CYS A 186 10.41 -0.69 -1.17
C CYS A 186 10.25 0.63 -1.94
N ARG A 187 10.55 1.76 -1.31
CA ARG A 187 10.54 3.06 -1.98
C ARG A 187 11.74 3.93 -1.63
N ASN A 188 12.10 4.82 -2.56
CA ASN A 188 12.95 5.96 -2.26
C ASN A 188 12.29 6.82 -1.16
N ALA A 189 13.01 7.05 -0.07
CA ALA A 189 12.50 7.87 1.03
C ALA A 189 12.37 9.36 0.65
N ALA A 190 13.14 9.83 -0.33
CA ALA A 190 13.06 11.21 -0.83
C ALA A 190 11.81 11.44 -1.71
N ALA A 191 11.52 12.71 -1.99
CA ALA A 191 10.53 13.10 -2.97
C ALA A 191 11.07 12.87 -4.39
N TYR A 192 10.18 12.57 -5.34
CA TYR A 192 10.54 12.35 -6.75
C TYR A 192 9.39 12.74 -7.68
N PRO A 193 9.68 13.15 -8.93
CA PRO A 193 8.65 13.52 -9.89
C PRO A 193 7.82 12.30 -10.33
N VAL A 194 6.58 12.55 -10.76
CA VAL A 194 5.65 11.51 -11.23
C VAL A 194 6.23 10.66 -12.37
N SER A 195 7.02 11.26 -13.26
CA SER A 195 7.67 10.57 -14.38
C SER A 195 8.64 9.47 -13.95
N GLU A 196 9.22 9.60 -12.75
CA GLU A 196 10.26 8.70 -12.24
C GLU A 196 9.72 7.59 -11.33
N PHE A 197 8.39 7.47 -11.22
CA PHE A 197 7.74 6.56 -10.26
C PHE A 197 8.26 5.11 -10.33
N GLN A 198 8.40 4.57 -11.55
CA GLN A 198 8.83 3.20 -11.82
C GLN A 198 10.30 2.91 -11.46
N HIS A 199 11.11 3.96 -11.29
CA HIS A 199 12.49 3.91 -10.82
C HIS A 199 12.60 4.14 -9.30
N ASN A 200 11.50 4.42 -8.60
CA ASN A 200 11.52 4.82 -7.19
C ASN A 200 10.71 3.92 -6.27
N VAL A 201 9.91 2.99 -6.82
CA VAL A 201 9.04 2.10 -6.04
C VAL A 201 9.04 0.69 -6.61
N PHE A 202 9.32 -0.28 -5.74
CA PHE A 202 9.43 -1.69 -6.06
C PHE A 202 8.59 -2.51 -5.09
N LYS A 203 8.12 -3.68 -5.49
CA LYS A 203 7.37 -4.57 -4.59
C LYS A 203 7.84 -6.01 -4.67
N TYR A 204 7.67 -6.70 -3.55
CA TYR A 204 7.70 -8.15 -3.46
C TYR A 204 6.33 -8.62 -2.99
N VAL A 205 5.74 -9.56 -3.70
CA VAL A 205 4.45 -10.19 -3.33
C VAL A 205 4.65 -11.69 -3.22
N ARG A 206 4.11 -12.29 -2.16
CA ARG A 206 4.18 -13.74 -1.92
C ARG A 206 3.46 -14.53 -3.03
N LYS A 207 3.89 -15.77 -3.23
CA LYS A 207 3.21 -16.70 -4.15
C LYS A 207 1.78 -16.98 -3.66
N GLY A 208 0.84 -17.06 -4.60
CA GLY A 208 -0.55 -17.45 -4.30
C GLY A 208 -1.34 -16.37 -3.55
N HIS A 209 -0.91 -15.11 -3.61
CA HIS A 209 -1.60 -13.99 -2.99
C HIS A 209 -2.93 -13.63 -3.68
N VAL A 210 -3.00 -13.68 -5.01
CA VAL A 210 -4.27 -13.44 -5.73
C VAL A 210 -5.12 -14.70 -5.61
N GLN A 211 -6.11 -14.65 -4.72
CA GLN A 211 -7.10 -15.72 -4.59
C GLN A 211 -8.53 -15.22 -4.76
N THR A 212 -8.75 -13.98 -5.17
CA THR A 212 -10.11 -13.44 -5.31
C THR A 212 -10.85 -14.11 -6.46
N ASP A 213 -11.98 -14.75 -6.13
CA ASP A 213 -12.95 -15.26 -7.10
C ASP A 213 -13.45 -14.11 -7.99
N GLU A 214 -13.81 -14.42 -9.24
CA GLU A 214 -14.43 -13.50 -10.22
C GLU A 214 -15.74 -12.83 -9.72
N HIS A 215 -16.19 -13.14 -8.50
CA HIS A 215 -17.42 -12.67 -7.89
C HIS A 215 -17.24 -11.91 -6.56
N TRP A 216 -16.01 -11.54 -6.17
CA TRP A 216 -15.74 -10.88 -4.88
C TRP A 216 -16.60 -9.63 -4.61
N THR A 217 -16.95 -8.86 -5.65
CA THR A 217 -17.81 -7.67 -5.53
C THR A 217 -19.22 -7.98 -5.03
N LYS A 218 -19.67 -9.24 -5.10
CA LYS A 218 -20.96 -9.72 -4.63
C LYS A 218 -20.90 -10.51 -3.31
N SER A 219 -19.71 -10.97 -2.89
CA SER A 219 -19.52 -11.86 -1.73
C SER A 219 -18.54 -11.32 -0.68
N TRP A 220 -18.15 -10.05 -0.77
CA TRP A 220 -17.25 -9.41 0.18
C TRP A 220 -17.81 -9.42 1.61
N LYS A 221 -16.90 -9.55 2.59
CA LYS A 221 -17.20 -9.43 4.02
C LYS A 221 -16.44 -8.27 4.60
N ARG A 222 -17.04 -7.55 5.55
CA ARG A 222 -16.34 -6.48 6.27
C ARG A 222 -15.28 -7.09 7.20
N THR A 223 -14.07 -6.56 7.17
CA THR A 223 -13.02 -6.91 8.15
C THR A 223 -13.43 -6.40 9.53
N LYS A 224 -13.37 -7.25 10.55
CA LYS A 224 -13.66 -6.83 11.94
C LYS A 224 -12.50 -5.99 12.47
N LEU A 225 -12.82 -4.86 13.09
CA LEU A 225 -11.87 -4.05 13.85
C LEU A 225 -11.51 -4.75 15.15
N ILE A 226 -10.35 -4.43 15.71
CA ILE A 226 -9.77 -5.11 16.87
C ILE A 226 -10.74 -5.17 18.06
N TRP A 227 -11.48 -4.09 18.34
CA TRP A 227 -12.45 -4.04 19.45
C TRP A 227 -13.76 -4.79 19.19
N GLU A 228 -14.00 -5.22 17.95
CA GLU A 228 -15.17 -6.05 17.58
C GLU A 228 -14.84 -7.55 17.66
N ARG A 229 -13.55 -7.87 17.80
CA ARG A 229 -13.08 -9.22 18.09
C ARG A 229 -13.12 -9.36 19.60
N GLY A 230 -14.13 -10.06 20.12
CA GLY A 230 -14.32 -10.22 21.55
C GLY A 230 -13.02 -10.63 22.25
N THR A 231 -12.74 -10.04 23.41
CA THR A 231 -11.73 -10.55 24.33
C THR A 231 -12.17 -11.93 24.78
N ASN A 232 -11.51 -12.98 24.31
CA ASN A 232 -11.59 -14.27 25.00
C ASN A 232 -10.89 -14.15 26.35
#